data_AF-A0A928Q8M5-F1
#
_entry.id   AF-A0A928Q8M5-F1
#
_cell.length_a   1.000
_cell.length_b   1.000
_cell.length_c   1.000
_cell.angle_alpha   90.00
_cell.angle_beta   90.00
_cell.angle_gamma   90.00
#
_symmetry.space_group_name_H-M   'P 1'
#
loop_
_entity.id
_entity.type
_entity.pdbx_description
1 polymer ?
#
loop_
_entity_poly.entity_id
_entity_poly.type
_entity_poly.pdbx_seq_one_letter_code
_entity_poly.pdbx_strand_id
1 'polypeptide(L)'
;MKKSTLITLILLTVGEGALAIYLYTILSATPFTFGKYLALLAVVALSLTVDWMILRGSSAAAVSDTKRLKDTKDYIAAFEAWLREDTPFPDEMKIAMKQLGSLERKQKALEAILSNDSDSPFLQTADEVEAYILANCKRVLNRVMIYDPNEPQKYQTHLMYLRQVLGQNAHVLSDFDNLILEVSQIGEDHSGASTPCLNELTAALRSVRNGGEDAWATGQITKAPGEQQPPTQMMQ
;
A
#
# COMPACT_ATOMS: atom_id res chain seq x y z
N MET A 1 -4.89 15.08 -7.45
CA MET A 1 -5.83 14.99 -8.60
C MET A 1 -5.24 15.72 -9.80
N LYS A 2 -5.08 15.08 -10.97
CA LYS A 2 -4.47 15.72 -12.15
C LYS A 2 -5.29 16.95 -12.58
N LYS A 3 -4.63 18.06 -12.94
CA LYS A 3 -5.27 19.30 -13.40
C LYS A 3 -6.29 19.05 -14.52
N SER A 4 -6.01 18.12 -15.43
CA SER A 4 -6.94 17.70 -16.50
C SER A 4 -8.24 17.11 -15.96
N THR A 5 -8.19 16.23 -14.95
CA THR A 5 -9.37 15.63 -14.34
C THR A 5 -10.22 16.65 -13.58
N LEU A 6 -9.58 17.62 -12.92
CA LEU A 6 -10.27 18.74 -12.27
C LEU A 6 -11.05 19.59 -13.28
N ILE A 7 -10.44 19.91 -14.42
CA ILE A 7 -11.10 20.68 -15.49
C ILE A 7 -12.29 19.91 -16.05
N THR A 8 -12.15 18.61 -16.29
CA THR A 8 -13.27 17.78 -16.77
C THR A 8 -14.42 17.75 -15.76
N LEU A 9 -14.13 17.63 -14.46
CA LEU A 9 -15.13 17.60 -13.40
C LEU A 9 -15.88 18.94 -13.27
N ILE A 10 -15.15 20.07 -13.38
CA ILE A 10 -15.74 21.41 -13.39
C ILE A 10 -16.64 21.61 -14.61
N LEU A 11 -16.19 21.20 -15.80
CA LEU A 11 -17.00 21.31 -17.01
C LEU A 11 -18.28 20.46 -16.91
N LEU A 12 -18.19 19.27 -16.32
CA LEU A 12 -19.33 18.38 -16.18
C LEU A 12 -20.37 18.95 -15.21
N THR A 13 -19.94 19.45 -14.04
CA THR A 13 -20.82 20.06 -13.03
C THR A 13 -21.46 21.36 -13.52
N VAL A 14 -20.71 22.21 -14.23
CA VAL A 14 -21.27 23.40 -14.88
C VAL A 14 -22.28 23.01 -15.97
N GLY A 15 -22.00 21.96 -16.73
CA GLY A 15 -22.90 21.41 -17.75
C GLY A 15 -24.23 20.92 -17.18
N GLU A 16 -24.19 20.18 -16.08
CA GLU A 16 -25.39 19.71 -15.37
C GLU A 16 -26.23 20.88 -14.85
N GLY A 17 -25.59 21.90 -14.25
CA GLY A 17 -26.28 23.10 -13.78
C GLY A 17 -26.99 23.85 -14.91
N ALA A 18 -26.32 24.04 -16.04
CA ALA A 18 -26.91 24.69 -17.21
C ALA A 18 -28.08 23.88 -17.79
N LEU A 19 -27.95 22.56 -17.86
CA LEU A 19 -29.00 21.65 -18.34
C LEU A 19 -30.24 21.68 -17.42
N ALA A 20 -30.03 21.70 -16.10
CA ALA A 20 -31.11 21.78 -15.12
C ALA A 20 -31.88 23.11 -15.23
N ILE A 21 -31.16 24.24 -15.37
CA ILE A 21 -31.77 25.56 -15.57
C ILE A 21 -32.57 25.60 -16.89
N TYR A 22 -32.00 25.08 -17.98
CA TYR A 22 -32.67 25.02 -19.28
C TYR A 22 -33.93 24.15 -19.24
N LEU A 23 -33.89 23.02 -18.55
CA LEU A 23 -35.07 22.17 -18.39
C LEU A 23 -36.13 22.81 -17.50
N TYR A 24 -35.72 23.52 -16.43
CA TYR A 24 -36.64 24.24 -15.57
C TYR A 24 -37.43 25.33 -16.32
N THR A 25 -36.76 26.10 -17.18
CA THR A 25 -37.43 27.15 -17.99
C THR A 25 -38.41 26.56 -18.99
N ILE A 26 -38.07 25.43 -19.63
CA ILE A 26 -38.99 24.72 -20.54
C ILE A 26 -40.15 24.07 -19.78
N LEU A 27 -39.89 23.45 -18.63
CA LEU A 27 -40.92 22.78 -17.85
C LEU A 27 -41.96 23.76 -17.30
N SER A 28 -41.51 24.92 -16.81
CA SER A 28 -42.37 25.93 -16.17
C SER A 28 -43.29 26.67 -17.15
N ALA A 29 -42.92 26.75 -18.43
CA ALA A 29 -43.67 27.50 -19.44
C ALA A 29 -44.90 26.77 -20.01
N THR A 30 -45.08 25.48 -19.76
CA THR A 30 -46.13 24.66 -20.41
C THR A 30 -46.75 23.66 -19.43
N PRO A 31 -47.98 23.16 -19.67
CA PRO A 31 -48.59 22.13 -18.84
C PRO A 31 -47.76 20.83 -18.82
N PHE A 32 -47.89 20.04 -17.76
CA PHE A 32 -47.16 18.78 -17.61
C PHE A 32 -47.66 17.73 -18.59
N THR A 33 -46.81 17.33 -19.53
CA THR A 33 -47.05 16.23 -20.47
C THR A 33 -46.17 15.03 -20.09
N PHE A 34 -46.59 13.82 -20.49
CA PHE A 34 -45.84 12.58 -20.25
C PHE A 34 -44.36 12.68 -20.70
N GLY A 35 -44.09 13.35 -21.82
CA GLY A 35 -42.73 13.56 -22.32
C GLY A 35 -41.81 14.33 -21.36
N LYS A 36 -42.35 15.24 -20.54
CA LYS A 36 -41.57 15.99 -19.54
C LYS A 36 -41.13 15.12 -18.36
N TYR A 37 -41.97 14.19 -17.94
CA TYR A 37 -41.60 13.23 -16.88
C TYR A 37 -40.44 12.34 -17.34
N LEU A 38 -40.47 11.90 -18.59
CA LEU A 38 -39.40 11.10 -19.17
C LEU A 38 -38.08 11.89 -19.29
N ALA A 39 -38.15 13.18 -19.65
CA ALA A 39 -36.99 14.07 -19.67
C ALA A 39 -36.39 14.30 -18.27
N LEU A 40 -37.24 14.53 -17.25
CA LEU A 40 -36.78 14.70 -15.88
C LEU A 40 -36.13 13.43 -15.34
N LEU A 41 -36.73 12.26 -15.60
CA LEU A 41 -36.17 10.97 -15.21
C LEU A 41 -34.82 10.71 -15.89
N ALA A 42 -34.66 11.08 -17.17
CA ALA A 42 -33.39 10.98 -17.87
C ALA A 42 -32.29 11.84 -17.23
N VAL A 43 -32.62 13.05 -16.76
CA VAL A 43 -31.66 13.92 -16.07
C VAL A 43 -31.26 13.39 -14.71
N VAL A 44 -32.22 12.90 -13.93
CA VAL A 44 -31.94 12.25 -12.64
C VAL A 44 -31.08 11.01 -12.85
N ALA A 45 -31.40 10.18 -13.85
CA ALA A 45 -30.59 9.02 -14.18
C ALA A 45 -29.16 9.42 -14.57
N LEU A 46 -29.00 10.45 -15.40
CA LEU A 46 -27.68 10.94 -15.83
C LEU A 46 -26.86 11.45 -14.64
N SER A 47 -27.47 12.27 -13.77
CA SER A 47 -26.84 12.77 -12.53
C SER A 47 -26.40 11.63 -11.61
N LEU A 48 -27.25 10.62 -11.38
CA LEU A 48 -26.87 9.44 -10.60
C LEU A 48 -25.73 8.64 -11.24
N THR A 49 -25.67 8.60 -12.58
CA THR A 49 -24.60 7.91 -13.30
C THR A 49 -23.27 8.64 -13.15
N VAL A 50 -23.30 9.98 -13.21
CA VAL A 50 -22.16 10.86 -12.97
C VAL A 50 -21.64 10.71 -11.54
N ASP A 51 -22.53 10.80 -10.54
CA ASP A 51 -22.16 10.63 -9.13
C ASP A 51 -21.56 9.25 -8.88
N TRP A 52 -22.14 8.19 -9.45
CA TRP A 52 -21.58 6.83 -9.37
C TRP A 52 -20.20 6.74 -10.02
N MET A 53 -19.99 7.39 -11.17
CA MET A 53 -18.69 7.43 -11.85
C MET A 53 -17.65 8.20 -11.04
N ILE A 54 -18.02 9.31 -10.39
CA ILE A 54 -17.15 10.09 -9.50
C ILE A 54 -16.77 9.27 -8.27
N LEU A 55 -17.75 8.63 -7.61
CA LEU A 55 -17.50 7.79 -6.43
C LEU A 55 -16.62 6.59 -6.76
N ARG A 56 -16.82 5.95 -7.92
CA ARG A 56 -15.99 4.82 -8.37
C ARG A 56 -14.62 5.25 -8.88
N GLY A 57 -14.51 6.46 -9.42
CA GLY A 57 -13.27 7.06 -9.93
C GLY A 57 -12.39 7.64 -8.84
N SER A 58 -12.95 8.04 -7.70
CA SER A 58 -12.18 8.47 -6.54
C SER A 58 -11.47 7.28 -5.91
N SER A 59 -10.18 7.14 -6.22
CA SER A 59 -9.24 6.23 -5.56
C SER A 59 -9.23 6.35 -4.03
N ALA A 60 -9.84 7.39 -3.47
CA ALA A 60 -10.11 7.58 -2.04
C ALA A 60 -10.76 6.35 -1.36
N ALA A 61 -11.65 5.62 -2.04
CA ALA A 61 -12.24 4.40 -1.49
C ALA A 61 -11.25 3.23 -1.42
N ALA A 62 -10.33 3.12 -2.40
CA ALA A 62 -9.26 2.12 -2.39
C ALA A 62 -8.13 2.50 -1.41
N VAL A 63 -7.94 3.80 -1.17
CA VAL A 63 -6.90 4.36 -0.31
C VAL A 63 -7.28 4.32 1.18
N SER A 64 -8.57 4.45 1.52
CA SER A 64 -8.99 4.57 2.93
C SER A 64 -9.15 3.24 3.66
N ASP A 65 -9.31 2.12 2.96
CA ASP A 65 -9.56 0.83 3.62
C ASP A 65 -8.33 -0.08 3.63
N THR A 66 -7.27 0.38 4.32
CA THR A 66 -6.08 -0.43 4.57
C THR A 66 -6.36 -1.71 5.35
N LYS A 67 -7.58 -1.87 5.91
CA LYS A 67 -8.04 -3.12 6.54
C LYS A 67 -8.50 -4.17 5.52
N ARG A 68 -8.76 -3.79 4.26
CA ARG A 68 -9.15 -4.72 3.18
C ARG A 68 -7.97 -5.26 2.37
N LEU A 69 -6.78 -4.69 2.51
CA LEU A 69 -5.58 -5.14 1.79
C LEU A 69 -5.11 -6.47 2.39
N LYS A 70 -5.35 -7.56 1.67
CA LYS A 70 -4.96 -8.91 2.12
C LYS A 70 -3.76 -9.42 1.35
N ASP A 71 -3.74 -9.20 0.04
CA ASP A 71 -2.81 -9.89 -0.84
C ASP A 71 -1.82 -8.93 -1.48
N THR A 72 -0.72 -9.48 -1.99
CA THR A 72 0.32 -8.73 -2.72
C THR A 72 -0.24 -7.81 -3.81
N LYS A 73 -1.26 -8.26 -4.55
CA LYS A 73 -1.93 -7.48 -5.62
C LYS A 73 -2.69 -6.26 -5.08
N ASP A 74 -3.33 -6.40 -3.92
CA ASP A 74 -4.06 -5.29 -3.29
C ASP A 74 -3.10 -4.17 -2.90
N TYR A 75 -1.95 -4.52 -2.31
CA TYR A 75 -0.93 -3.54 -1.94
C TYR A 75 -0.32 -2.85 -3.17
N ILE A 76 -0.03 -3.58 -4.24
CA ILE A 76 0.44 -2.98 -5.50
C ILE A 76 -0.60 -1.98 -6.04
N ALA A 77 -1.87 -2.36 -6.10
CA ALA A 77 -2.94 -1.48 -6.57
C ALA A 77 -3.09 -0.24 -5.67
N ALA A 78 -2.93 -0.39 -4.35
CA ALA A 78 -2.94 0.72 -3.40
C ALA A 78 -1.77 1.69 -3.63
N PHE A 79 -0.54 1.18 -3.83
CA PHE A 79 0.61 2.02 -4.16
C PHE A 79 0.44 2.74 -5.52
N GLU A 80 -0.11 2.08 -6.53
CA GLU A 80 -0.42 2.70 -7.83
C GLU A 80 -1.49 3.79 -7.72
N ALA A 81 -2.50 3.59 -6.87
CA ALA A 81 -3.48 4.63 -6.56
C ALA A 81 -2.81 5.86 -5.95
N TRP A 82 -1.95 5.66 -4.95
CA TRP A 82 -1.21 6.75 -4.31
C TRP A 82 -0.21 7.47 -5.23
N LEU A 83 0.48 6.74 -6.10
CA LEU A 83 1.39 7.33 -7.08
C LEU A 83 0.66 8.25 -8.08
N ARG A 84 -0.65 8.05 -8.29
CA ARG A 84 -1.47 8.95 -9.12
C ARG A 84 -1.85 10.25 -8.38
N GLU A 85 -1.71 10.30 -7.06
CA GLU A 85 -2.22 11.38 -6.21
C GLU A 85 -1.19 12.44 -5.80
N ASP A 86 -0.02 12.49 -6.45
CA ASP A 86 1.08 13.42 -6.10
C ASP A 86 1.61 13.20 -4.68
N THR A 87 1.98 11.95 -4.41
CA THR A 87 2.57 11.51 -3.15
C THR A 87 3.98 12.11 -2.95
N PRO A 88 4.34 12.50 -1.71
CA PRO A 88 5.67 13.03 -1.37
C PRO A 88 6.80 11.98 -1.43
N PHE A 89 6.48 10.68 -1.44
CA PHE A 89 7.48 9.58 -1.41
C PHE A 89 7.32 8.60 -2.59
N PRO A 90 7.40 9.08 -3.85
CA PRO A 90 7.09 8.25 -5.01
C PRO A 90 8.12 7.14 -5.24
N ASP A 91 9.38 7.36 -4.88
CA ASP A 91 10.45 6.40 -5.14
C ASP A 91 10.39 5.24 -4.13
N GLU A 92 10.13 5.54 -2.86
CA GLU A 92 9.92 4.53 -1.81
C GLU A 92 8.70 3.65 -2.14
N MET A 93 7.61 4.22 -2.66
CA MET A 93 6.45 3.43 -3.11
C MET A 93 6.79 2.52 -4.30
N LYS A 94 7.56 3.00 -5.29
CA LYS A 94 8.02 2.16 -6.40
C LYS A 94 8.95 1.03 -5.94
N ILE A 95 9.80 1.28 -4.94
CA ILE A 95 10.65 0.24 -4.35
C ILE A 95 9.78 -0.82 -3.68
N ALA A 96 8.78 -0.41 -2.88
CA ALA A 96 7.83 -1.33 -2.25
C ALA A 96 7.11 -2.22 -3.28
N MET A 97 6.61 -1.63 -4.38
CA MET A 97 5.98 -2.38 -5.47
C MET A 97 6.94 -3.38 -6.14
N LYS A 98 8.20 -2.98 -6.38
CA LYS A 98 9.22 -3.90 -6.95
C LYS A 98 9.51 -5.07 -6.02
N GLN A 99 9.58 -4.82 -4.71
CA GLN A 99 9.79 -5.84 -3.69
C GLN A 99 8.63 -6.84 -3.65
N LEU A 100 7.39 -6.35 -3.65
CA LEU A 100 6.18 -7.18 -3.75
C LEU A 100 6.16 -8.03 -5.02
N GLY A 101 6.48 -7.46 -6.18
CA GLY A 101 6.60 -8.23 -7.42
C GLY A 101 7.74 -9.25 -7.39
N SER A 102 8.82 -8.98 -6.65
CA SER A 102 9.92 -9.93 -6.44
C SER A 102 9.49 -11.10 -5.56
N LEU A 103 8.78 -10.82 -4.47
CA LEU A 103 8.18 -11.82 -3.59
C LEU A 103 7.31 -12.81 -4.36
N GLU A 104 6.36 -12.31 -5.17
CA GLU A 104 5.45 -13.16 -5.94
C GLU A 104 6.21 -14.08 -6.92
N ARG A 105 7.28 -13.58 -7.56
CA ARG A 105 8.11 -14.41 -8.46
C ARG A 105 8.88 -15.48 -7.70
N LYS A 106 9.40 -15.16 -6.52
CA LYS A 106 10.16 -16.08 -5.66
C LYS A 106 9.27 -17.18 -5.10
N GLN A 107 8.06 -16.84 -4.62
CA GLN A 107 7.07 -17.83 -4.19
C GLN A 107 6.74 -18.81 -5.32
N LYS A 108 6.43 -18.31 -6.52
CA LYS A 108 6.18 -19.17 -7.70
C LYS A 108 7.37 -20.05 -8.07
N ALA A 109 8.59 -19.54 -7.95
CA ALA A 109 9.79 -20.33 -8.20
C ALA A 109 9.94 -21.47 -7.17
N LEU A 110 9.72 -21.17 -5.88
CA LEU A 110 9.75 -22.17 -4.82
C LEU A 110 8.65 -23.23 -5.00
N GLU A 111 7.41 -22.82 -5.28
CA GLU A 111 6.30 -23.74 -5.57
C GLU A 111 6.60 -24.66 -6.76
N ALA A 112 7.23 -24.13 -7.81
CA ALA A 112 7.63 -24.93 -8.97
C ALA A 112 8.68 -25.99 -8.61
N ILE A 113 9.65 -25.65 -7.75
CA ILE A 113 10.67 -26.58 -7.25
C ILE A 113 10.03 -27.65 -6.35
N LEU A 114 9.05 -27.28 -5.53
CA LEU A 114 8.37 -28.15 -4.57
C LEU A 114 7.13 -28.85 -5.12
N SER A 115 6.94 -28.89 -6.45
CA SER A 115 5.69 -29.33 -7.11
C SER A 115 5.12 -30.70 -6.72
N ASN A 116 5.86 -31.52 -5.97
CA ASN A 116 5.43 -32.82 -5.43
C ASN A 116 5.14 -32.84 -3.91
N ASP A 117 5.43 -31.76 -3.17
CA ASP A 117 5.27 -31.69 -1.71
C ASP A 117 4.55 -30.41 -1.29
N SER A 118 3.22 -30.49 -1.22
CA SER A 118 2.35 -29.40 -0.79
C SER A 118 2.46 -29.05 0.70
N ASP A 119 2.98 -29.95 1.53
CA ASP A 119 3.08 -29.79 2.98
C ASP A 119 4.52 -29.48 3.43
N SER A 120 5.34 -29.02 2.49
CA SER A 120 6.74 -28.74 2.73
C SER A 120 6.92 -27.58 3.72
N PRO A 121 7.81 -27.70 4.74
CA PRO A 121 8.10 -26.62 5.69
C PRO A 121 8.66 -25.36 5.01
N PHE A 122 9.18 -25.49 3.78
CA PHE A 122 9.62 -24.37 2.96
C PHE A 122 8.44 -23.50 2.47
N LEU A 123 7.27 -24.08 2.18
CA LEU A 123 6.07 -23.32 1.80
C LEU A 123 5.52 -22.53 2.99
N GLN A 124 5.47 -23.15 4.18
CA GLN A 124 5.11 -22.42 5.40
C GLN A 124 6.05 -21.24 5.66
N THR A 125 7.35 -21.44 5.42
CA THR A 125 8.36 -20.39 5.55
C THR A 125 8.13 -19.26 4.53
N ALA A 126 7.73 -19.59 3.30
CA ALA A 126 7.38 -18.60 2.28
C ALA A 126 6.13 -17.78 2.66
N ASP A 127 5.12 -18.41 3.25
CA ASP A 127 3.93 -17.72 3.78
C ASP A 127 4.29 -16.74 4.91
N GLU A 128 5.22 -17.14 5.80
CA GLU A 128 5.72 -16.27 6.87
C GLU A 128 6.50 -15.06 6.31
N VAL A 129 7.32 -15.27 5.26
CA VAL A 129 8.02 -14.19 4.54
C VAL A 129 7.01 -13.23 3.90
N GLU A 130 5.97 -13.74 3.25
CA GLU A 130 4.92 -12.91 2.66
C GLU A 130 4.21 -12.09 3.73
N ALA A 131 3.70 -12.73 4.78
CA ALA A 131 3.02 -12.04 5.86
C ALA A 131 3.89 -10.92 6.46
N TYR A 132 5.19 -11.16 6.63
CA TYR A 132 6.15 -10.18 7.10
C TYR A 132 6.31 -8.99 6.14
N ILE A 133 6.51 -9.25 4.84
CA ILE A 133 6.66 -8.19 3.83
C ILE A 133 5.38 -7.38 3.68
N LEU A 134 4.21 -8.03 3.68
CA LEU A 134 2.91 -7.35 3.62
C LEU A 134 2.68 -6.46 4.83
N ALA A 135 3.04 -6.91 6.04
CA ALA A 135 2.98 -6.10 7.25
C ALA A 135 3.87 -4.85 7.13
N ASN A 136 5.07 -4.97 6.56
CA ASN A 136 5.96 -3.84 6.31
C ASN A 136 5.44 -2.90 5.22
N CYS A 137 4.84 -3.43 4.14
CA CYS A 137 4.18 -2.61 3.13
C CYS A 137 2.99 -1.83 3.71
N LYS A 138 2.23 -2.42 4.65
CA LYS A 138 1.20 -1.71 5.40
C LYS A 138 1.76 -0.56 6.24
N ARG A 139 2.90 -0.77 6.90
CA ARG A 139 3.60 0.29 7.66
C ARG A 139 4.06 1.43 6.74
N VAL A 140 4.63 1.10 5.59
CA VAL A 140 5.01 2.07 4.55
C VAL A 140 3.79 2.89 4.13
N LEU A 141 2.69 2.22 3.76
CA LEU A 141 1.47 2.88 3.31
C LEU A 141 0.91 3.82 4.39
N ASN A 142 0.74 3.33 5.62
CA ASN A 142 0.27 4.14 6.75
C ASN A 142 1.16 5.36 7.00
N ARG A 143 2.48 5.20 6.90
CA ARG A 143 3.43 6.31 7.12
C ARG A 143 3.33 7.39 6.03
N VAL A 144 3.08 6.98 4.78
CA VAL A 144 2.84 7.92 3.68
C VAL A 144 1.49 8.63 3.88
N MET A 145 0.45 7.91 4.30
CA MET A 145 -0.89 8.48 4.55
C MET A 145 -0.90 9.57 5.64
N ILE A 146 -0.08 9.43 6.67
CA ILE A 146 -0.04 10.35 7.82
C ILE A 146 0.85 11.58 7.56
N TYR A 147 1.62 11.60 6.48
CA TYR A 147 2.49 12.74 6.19
C TYR A 147 1.68 14.02 5.93
N ASP A 148 2.04 15.09 6.64
CA ASP A 148 1.47 16.44 6.45
C ASP A 148 2.49 17.34 5.73
N PRO A 149 2.18 17.85 4.52
CA PRO A 149 3.01 18.81 3.80
C PRO A 149 3.30 20.11 4.58
N ASN A 150 2.48 20.47 5.57
CA ASN A 150 2.66 21.67 6.39
C ASN A 150 3.76 21.52 7.44
N GLU A 151 4.33 20.32 7.61
CA GLU A 151 5.40 20.02 8.57
C GLU A 151 6.69 19.55 7.88
N PRO A 152 7.35 20.41 7.07
CA PRO A 152 8.52 20.03 6.27
C PRO A 152 9.69 19.48 7.11
N GLN A 153 9.80 19.90 8.38
CA GLN A 153 10.79 19.40 9.33
C GLN A 153 10.67 17.88 9.58
N LYS A 154 9.49 17.29 9.39
CA LYS A 154 9.28 15.84 9.59
C LYS A 154 9.57 15.03 8.32
N TYR A 155 9.72 15.65 7.16
CA TYR A 155 9.94 14.95 5.89
C TYR A 155 11.09 13.94 5.98
N GLN A 156 12.24 14.38 6.48
CA GLN A 156 13.42 13.53 6.59
C GLN A 156 13.21 12.34 7.54
N THR A 157 12.46 12.52 8.61
CA THR A 157 12.11 11.46 9.56
C THR A 157 11.20 10.41 8.91
N HIS A 158 10.21 10.84 8.13
CA HIS A 158 9.37 9.90 7.36
C HIS A 158 10.21 9.15 6.33
N LEU A 159 11.05 9.85 5.57
CA LEU A 159 11.90 9.26 4.54
C LEU A 159 12.85 8.19 5.10
N MET A 160 13.55 8.51 6.20
CA MET A 160 14.47 7.57 6.85
C MET A 160 13.75 6.33 7.34
N TYR A 161 12.57 6.49 7.94
CA TYR A 161 11.75 5.36 8.37
C TYR A 161 11.33 4.48 7.19
N LEU A 162 10.82 5.08 6.12
CA LEU A 162 10.41 4.33 4.92
C LEU A 162 11.58 3.52 4.36
N ARG A 163 12.76 4.13 4.25
CA ARG A 163 13.98 3.45 3.77
C ARG A 163 14.43 2.33 4.69
N GLN A 164 14.32 2.51 6.00
CA GLN A 164 14.62 1.46 6.98
C GLN A 164 13.70 0.25 6.79
N VAL A 165 12.39 0.45 6.72
CA VAL A 165 11.41 -0.63 6.53
C VAL A 165 11.62 -1.34 5.18
N LEU A 166 11.85 -0.58 4.11
CA LEU A 166 12.15 -1.15 2.79
C LEU A 166 13.50 -1.87 2.76
N GLY A 167 14.49 -1.40 3.51
CA GLY A 167 15.77 -2.08 3.70
C GLY A 167 15.60 -3.44 4.38
N GLN A 168 14.75 -3.53 5.40
CA GLN A 168 14.41 -4.80 6.05
C GLN A 168 13.74 -5.77 5.07
N ASN A 169 12.83 -5.30 4.22
CA ASN A 169 12.24 -6.11 3.17
C ASN A 169 13.30 -6.62 2.17
N ALA A 170 14.25 -5.77 1.81
CA ALA A 170 15.32 -6.16 0.88
C ALA A 170 16.21 -7.27 1.47
N HIS A 171 16.52 -7.20 2.76
CA HIS A 171 17.27 -8.24 3.47
C HIS A 171 16.50 -9.57 3.45
N VAL A 172 15.24 -9.58 3.89
CA VAL A 172 14.41 -10.80 3.93
C VAL A 172 14.23 -11.40 2.54
N LEU A 173 14.06 -10.58 1.51
CA LEU A 173 13.99 -11.06 0.13
C LEU A 173 15.30 -11.69 -0.35
N SER A 174 16.46 -11.19 0.11
CA SER A 174 17.76 -11.79 -0.18
C SER A 174 17.90 -13.13 0.50
N ASP A 175 17.50 -13.24 1.77
CA ASP A 175 17.53 -14.51 2.50
C ASP A 175 16.58 -15.53 1.86
N PHE A 176 15.45 -15.07 1.34
CA PHE A 176 14.51 -15.91 0.60
C PHE A 176 15.08 -16.42 -0.73
N ASP A 177 15.96 -15.66 -1.41
CA ASP A 177 16.71 -16.19 -2.57
C ASP A 177 17.65 -17.33 -2.16
N ASN A 178 18.38 -17.15 -1.05
CA ASN A 178 19.29 -18.18 -0.56
C ASN A 178 18.52 -19.47 -0.22
N LEU A 179 17.35 -19.35 0.42
CA LEU A 179 16.46 -20.48 0.68
C LEU A 179 16.09 -21.23 -0.61
N ILE A 180 15.68 -20.50 -1.64
CA ILE A 180 15.28 -21.09 -2.93
C ILE A 180 16.46 -21.82 -3.58
N LEU A 181 17.66 -21.24 -3.54
CA LEU A 181 18.87 -21.86 -4.08
C LEU A 181 19.22 -23.15 -3.34
N GLU A 182 19.12 -23.16 -2.01
CA GLU A 182 19.40 -24.35 -1.20
C GLU A 182 18.37 -25.46 -1.44
N VAL A 183 17.07 -25.12 -1.48
CA VAL A 183 16.01 -26.09 -1.80
C VAL A 183 16.22 -26.67 -3.19
N SER A 184 16.65 -25.86 -4.16
CA SER A 184 16.97 -26.33 -5.51
C SER A 184 18.14 -27.32 -5.53
N GLN A 185 19.10 -27.24 -4.60
CA GLN A 185 20.23 -28.17 -4.50
C GLN A 185 19.81 -29.47 -3.80
N ILE A 186 18.93 -29.40 -2.79
CA ILE A 186 18.44 -30.58 -2.05
C ILE A 186 17.65 -31.54 -2.95
N GLY A 187 16.94 -31.01 -3.95
CA GLY A 187 16.20 -31.84 -4.92
C GLY A 187 17.07 -32.83 -5.71
N GLU A 188 18.40 -32.64 -5.75
CA GLU A 188 19.34 -33.53 -6.45
C GLU A 188 19.94 -34.62 -5.53
N ASP A 189 20.06 -34.37 -4.21
CA ASP A 189 20.71 -35.27 -3.26
C ASP A 189 19.74 -35.73 -2.14
N HIS A 190 18.98 -36.79 -2.42
CA HIS A 190 17.91 -37.35 -1.56
C HIS A 190 18.39 -38.06 -0.27
N SER A 191 19.20 -37.44 0.59
CA SER A 191 19.48 -38.03 1.92
C SER A 191 19.94 -37.05 3.01
N GLY A 192 18.97 -36.51 3.75
CA GLY A 192 19.10 -36.31 5.20
C GLY A 192 20.01 -35.20 5.73
N ALA A 193 20.50 -34.28 4.89
CA ALA A 193 21.32 -33.17 5.35
C ALA A 193 20.45 -32.06 5.96
N SER A 194 20.80 -31.72 7.20
CA SER A 194 20.30 -30.66 8.08
C SER A 194 19.73 -29.42 7.35
N THR A 195 18.71 -28.77 7.95
CA THR A 195 18.08 -27.51 7.50
C THR A 195 18.57 -26.25 8.25
N PRO A 196 19.87 -25.88 8.27
CA PRO A 196 20.36 -24.64 8.88
C PRO A 196 19.65 -23.39 8.38
N CYS A 197 19.39 -23.25 7.07
CA CYS A 197 18.83 -22.02 6.51
C CYS A 197 17.38 -21.77 6.92
N LEU A 198 16.60 -22.83 7.10
CA LEU A 198 15.21 -22.74 7.54
C LEU A 198 15.17 -22.17 8.96
N ASN A 199 16.11 -22.60 9.81
CA ASN A 199 16.29 -22.07 11.15
C ASN A 199 16.83 -20.62 11.14
N GLU A 200 17.76 -20.29 10.25
CA GLU A 200 18.31 -18.93 10.12
C GLU A 200 17.25 -17.93 9.64
N LEU A 201 16.47 -18.29 8.61
CA LEU A 201 15.39 -17.42 8.11
C LEU A 201 14.29 -17.27 9.16
N THR A 202 13.87 -18.37 9.80
CA THR A 202 12.88 -18.32 10.88
C THR A 202 13.39 -17.48 12.05
N ALA A 203 14.67 -17.59 12.41
CA ALA A 203 15.29 -16.78 13.45
C ALA A 203 15.37 -15.30 13.06
N ALA A 204 15.72 -14.98 11.81
CA ALA A 204 15.73 -13.63 11.28
C ALA A 204 14.32 -13.01 11.31
N LEU A 205 13.31 -13.74 10.82
CA LEU A 205 11.92 -13.31 10.86
C LEU A 205 11.43 -13.10 12.30
N ARG A 206 11.74 -14.01 13.22
CA ARG A 206 11.38 -13.86 14.65
C ARG A 206 12.09 -12.69 15.31
N SER A 207 13.38 -12.51 15.03
CA SER A 207 14.18 -11.39 15.56
C SER A 207 13.58 -10.05 15.15
N VAL A 208 13.24 -9.90 13.86
CA VAL A 208 12.68 -8.64 13.37
C VAL A 208 11.22 -8.44 13.80
N ARG A 209 10.44 -9.51 13.90
CA ARG A 209 9.08 -9.47 14.45
C ARG A 209 9.08 -9.00 15.91
N ASN A 210 9.91 -9.60 16.75
CA ASN A 210 9.97 -9.29 18.18
C ASN A 210 10.62 -7.91 18.46
N GLY A 211 11.55 -7.45 17.61
CA GLY A 211 12.15 -6.13 17.75
C GLY A 211 11.26 -4.97 17.27
N GLY A 212 10.15 -5.24 16.57
CA GLY A 212 9.33 -4.22 15.90
C GLY A 212 8.06 -3.77 16.64
N GLU A 213 7.54 -4.56 17.58
CA GLU A 213 6.26 -4.27 18.26
C GLU A 213 6.40 -3.21 19.38
N ASP A 214 7.55 -3.12 20.05
CA ASP A 214 7.71 -2.27 21.23
C ASP A 214 7.90 -0.78 20.93
N ALA A 215 8.45 -0.44 19.75
CA ALA A 215 8.82 0.94 19.40
C ALA A 215 7.62 1.81 18.96
N TRP A 216 6.52 1.21 18.52
CA TRP A 216 5.34 1.94 18.03
C TRP A 216 4.27 2.16 19.10
N ALA A 217 4.12 1.24 20.06
CA ALA A 217 3.10 1.35 21.10
C ALA A 217 3.43 2.41 22.17
N THR A 218 4.71 2.73 22.36
CA THR A 218 5.17 3.60 23.45
C THR A 218 5.41 5.06 23.04
N GLY A 219 5.31 5.42 21.76
CA GLY A 219 5.55 6.80 21.30
C GLY A 219 6.97 7.31 21.61
N GLN A 220 7.88 6.44 22.04
CA GLN A 220 9.27 6.79 22.27
C GLN A 220 10.00 6.72 20.94
N ILE A 221 10.08 7.89 20.29
CA ILE A 221 11.14 8.15 19.31
C ILE A 221 12.44 7.91 20.07
N THR A 222 13.11 6.78 19.79
CA THR A 222 14.42 6.50 20.33
C THR A 222 15.33 7.67 19.94
N LYS A 223 15.76 8.42 20.95
CA LYS A 223 16.80 9.43 20.80
C LYS A 223 17.98 8.77 20.10
N ALA A 224 18.47 9.41 19.04
CA ALA A 224 19.64 8.93 18.33
C ALA A 224 20.81 8.71 19.32
N PRO A 225 21.57 7.62 19.19
CA PRO A 225 22.70 7.35 20.06
C PRO A 225 23.78 8.41 19.79
N GLY A 226 23.82 9.47 20.61
CA GLY A 226 24.78 10.56 20.44
C GLY A 226 24.45 11.88 21.15
N GLU A 227 23.23 12.12 21.62
CA GLU A 227 22.93 13.34 22.40
C GLU A 227 23.34 13.18 23.87
N GLN A 228 24.59 13.53 24.16
CA GLN A 228 25.02 13.82 25.53
C GLN A 228 24.24 15.02 26.08
N GLN A 229 23.51 14.80 27.17
CA GLN A 229 22.85 15.84 27.95
C GLN A 229 23.90 16.86 28.43
N PRO A 230 23.69 18.18 28.26
CA PRO A 230 24.63 19.16 28.78
C PRO A 230 24.67 19.07 30.31
N PRO A 231 25.86 19.26 30.92
CA PRO A 231 26.04 19.11 32.35
C PRO A 231 25.14 20.10 33.09
N THR A 232 24.29 19.55 33.95
CA THR A 232 23.46 20.31 34.89
C THR A 232 24.39 21.14 35.78
N GLN A 233 24.45 22.45 35.54
CA GLN A 233 25.09 23.38 36.45
C GLN A 233 24.33 23.35 37.78
N MET A 234 24.97 22.85 38.83
CA MET A 234 24.52 23.08 40.19
C MET A 234 24.80 24.55 40.53
N MET A 235 23.74 25.35 40.66
CA MET A 235 23.83 26.62 41.36
C MET A 235 24.03 26.32 42.85
N GLN A 236 25.18 26.77 43.37
CA GLN A 236 25.40 27.02 44.80
C GLN A 236 24.96 28.43 45.13
#